data_AF-A0A5W2M1C7-F1
#
_entry.id   AF-A0A5W2M1C7-F1
#
_cell.length_a   1.000
_cell.length_b   1.000
_cell.length_c   1.000
_cell.angle_alpha   90.00
_cell.angle_beta   90.00
_cell.angle_gamma   90.00
#
_symmetry.space_group_name_H-M   'P 1'
#
loop_
_entity.id
_entity.type
_entity.pdbx_description
1 polymer ?
#
loop_
_entity_poly.entity_id
_entity_poly.type
_entity_poly.pdbx_seq_one_letter_code
_entity_poly.pdbx_strand_id
1 'polypeptide(L)'
;MRPYFYTAQPAPERERIRREHAEWSDKTFGDVGPVGPLKHLSKEALEAAADPSDPLEWADMQFLLWDAQRRAGITDKQITLAMEEKLAVNKKREWPEPKDGEPRLHIKEQPAPVVPEEMPKGLAGQIVSLLAHNIGDKFLAQKIWNACRNAMLQANQRDLSQPVDPQVAEYEKIMLQAGWVMVPVEPTDEMIVAAMDSDDVTYNESDDTVFYVHHREIYKAMLAAAPKPEAGPCTK
;
A
#
# COMPACT_ATOMS: atom_id res chain seq x y z
N MET A 1 -26.13 -14.71 32.77
CA MET A 1 -25.99 -13.24 32.88
C MET A 1 -24.58 -12.96 33.40
N ARG A 2 -23.60 -12.62 32.54
CA ARG A 2 -22.26 -12.22 32.98
C ARG A 2 -22.28 -10.72 33.27
N PRO A 3 -21.84 -10.26 34.46
CA PRO A 3 -21.85 -8.84 34.76
C PRO A 3 -20.77 -8.13 33.94
N TYR A 4 -21.17 -7.13 33.16
CA TYR A 4 -20.26 -6.15 32.59
C TYR A 4 -19.74 -5.29 33.74
N PHE A 5 -18.48 -5.49 34.12
CA PHE A 5 -17.77 -4.49 34.92
C PHE A 5 -17.45 -3.31 34.00
N TYR A 6 -18.23 -2.23 34.14
CA TYR A 6 -17.87 -0.94 33.59
C TYR A 6 -16.84 -0.31 34.52
N THR A 7 -15.55 -0.45 34.21
CA THR A 7 -14.48 0.29 34.87
C THR A 7 -14.00 1.42 33.95
N ALA A 8 -14.36 2.66 34.30
CA ALA A 8 -13.66 3.87 33.85
C ALA A 8 -12.57 4.20 34.88
N GLN A 9 -11.30 4.56 34.61
CA GLN A 9 -10.37 4.49 33.47
C GLN A 9 -8.93 4.45 34.08
N PRO A 10 -7.89 3.94 33.39
CA PRO A 10 -6.50 3.82 33.87
C PRO A 10 -5.69 5.15 33.89
N ALA A 11 -6.31 6.28 34.23
CA ALA A 11 -5.80 7.62 33.95
C ALA A 11 -4.58 8.14 34.76
N PRO A 12 -4.24 7.69 35.98
CA PRO A 12 -3.05 8.24 36.68
C PRO A 12 -1.73 7.60 36.24
N GLU A 13 -1.72 6.28 36.07
CA GLU A 13 -0.50 5.48 35.82
C GLU A 13 -0.07 5.56 34.36
N ARG A 14 -1.03 5.42 33.44
CA ARG A 14 -0.78 5.46 31.99
C ARG A 14 -0.21 6.81 31.55
N GLU A 15 -0.66 7.90 32.17
CA GLU A 15 -0.15 9.24 31.91
C GLU A 15 1.26 9.45 32.48
N ARG A 16 1.57 8.87 33.65
CA ARG A 16 2.94 8.86 34.18
C ARG A 16 3.90 8.18 33.21
N ILE A 17 3.56 6.96 32.79
CA ILE A 17 4.35 6.16 31.84
C ILE A 17 4.54 6.91 30.51
N ARG A 18 3.49 7.56 29.99
CA ARG A 18 3.57 8.36 28.76
C ARG A 18 4.57 9.51 28.88
N ARG A 19 4.61 10.21 30.02
CA ARG A 19 5.58 11.28 30.26
C ARG A 19 7.00 10.76 30.40
N GLU A 20 7.21 9.71 31.19
CA GLU A 20 8.53 9.07 31.36
C GLU A 20 9.09 8.59 30.02
N HIS A 21 8.24 7.98 29.19
CA HIS A 21 8.60 7.58 27.83
C HIS A 21 9.00 8.79 26.96
N ALA A 22 8.23 9.89 27.02
CA ALA A 22 8.56 11.09 26.26
C ALA A 22 9.91 11.70 26.68
N GLU A 23 10.17 11.80 27.99
CA GLU A 23 11.45 12.28 28.54
C GLU A 23 12.64 11.41 28.11
N TRP A 24 12.47 10.08 28.17
CA TRP A 24 13.48 9.14 27.69
C TRP A 24 13.71 9.25 26.17
N SER A 25 12.64 9.37 25.39
CA SER A 25 12.70 9.49 23.93
C SER A 25 13.40 10.78 23.50
N ASP A 26 13.11 11.91 24.16
CA ASP A 26 13.78 13.18 23.90
C ASP A 26 15.27 13.12 24.26
N LYS A 27 15.61 12.50 25.39
CA LYS A 27 17.01 12.30 25.80
C LYS A 27 17.79 11.40 24.85
N THR A 28 17.15 10.37 24.30
CA THR A 28 17.80 9.33 23.50
C THR A 28 17.92 9.74 22.04
N PHE A 29 16.85 10.28 21.46
CA PHE A 29 16.75 10.54 20.02
C PHE A 29 16.82 12.03 19.67
N GLY A 30 16.68 12.93 20.66
CA GLY A 30 16.73 14.37 20.44
C GLY A 30 15.53 14.91 19.65
N ASP A 31 15.77 16.00 18.93
CA ASP A 31 14.76 16.74 18.16
C ASP A 31 14.51 16.09 16.79
N VAL A 32 13.76 14.98 16.81
CA VAL A 32 13.30 14.27 15.61
C VAL A 32 11.78 14.41 15.43
N GLY A 33 11.35 14.40 14.18
CA GLY A 33 9.93 14.49 13.80
C GLY A 33 9.15 13.17 13.93
N PRO A 34 7.83 13.20 13.66
CA PRO A 34 6.92 12.07 13.90
C PRO A 34 7.07 10.90 12.91
N VAL A 35 7.76 11.10 11.79
CA VAL A 35 7.85 10.10 10.70
C VAL A 35 8.63 8.85 11.13
N GLY A 36 9.68 9.00 11.94
CA GLY A 36 10.48 7.88 12.44
C GLY A 36 9.63 6.91 13.28
N PRO A 37 8.99 7.37 14.37
CA PRO A 37 8.09 6.55 15.17
C PRO A 37 6.94 5.93 14.37
N LEU A 38 6.37 6.61 13.36
CA LEU A 38 5.33 6.04 12.51
C LEU A 38 5.83 4.88 11.62
N LYS A 39 7.05 5.01 11.06
CA LYS A 39 7.69 3.91 10.31
C LYS A 39 8.06 2.74 11.20
N HIS A 40 8.38 3.00 12.46
CA HIS A 40 8.63 1.95 13.44
C HIS A 40 7.31 1.27 13.83
N LEU A 41 6.24 2.04 14.04
CA LEU A 41 4.92 1.52 14.40
C LEU A 41 4.39 0.50 13.37
N SER A 42 4.69 0.68 12.09
CA SER A 42 4.30 -0.31 11.08
C SER A 42 5.03 -1.65 11.22
N LYS A 43 6.24 -1.68 11.79
CA LYS A 43 6.98 -2.92 12.06
C LYS A 43 6.42 -3.61 13.30
N GLU A 44 6.25 -2.86 14.39
CA GLU A 44 5.65 -3.39 15.64
C GLU A 44 4.24 -3.93 15.43
N ALA A 45 3.48 -3.34 14.49
CA ALA A 45 2.18 -3.88 14.12
C ALA A 45 2.25 -5.27 13.46
N LEU A 46 3.35 -5.58 12.74
CA LEU A 46 3.59 -6.91 12.16
C LEU A 46 4.07 -7.90 13.23
N GLU A 47 4.90 -7.44 14.18
CA GLU A 47 5.37 -8.25 15.32
C GLU A 47 4.20 -8.63 16.24
N ALA A 48 3.35 -7.66 16.61
CA ALA A 48 2.10 -7.88 17.34
C ALA A 48 1.10 -8.77 16.59
N ALA A 49 1.09 -8.75 15.26
CA ALA A 49 0.23 -9.63 14.46
C ALA A 49 0.76 -11.08 14.45
N ALA A 50 2.07 -11.28 14.57
CA ALA A 50 2.71 -12.60 14.62
C ALA A 50 2.53 -13.28 16.00
N ASP A 51 2.58 -12.51 17.09
CA ASP A 51 2.25 -12.98 18.44
C ASP A 51 1.28 -12.04 19.16
N PRO A 52 -0.03 -12.10 18.85
CA PRO A 52 -1.02 -11.23 19.48
C PRO A 52 -1.22 -11.52 20.98
N SER A 53 -0.61 -12.59 21.50
CA SER A 53 -0.67 -12.95 22.92
C SER A 53 0.38 -12.25 23.78
N ASP A 54 1.42 -11.67 23.17
CA ASP A 54 2.45 -10.92 23.89
C ASP A 54 2.02 -9.47 24.15
N PRO A 55 1.77 -9.07 25.41
CA PRO A 55 1.39 -7.68 25.74
C PRO A 55 2.51 -6.65 25.50
N LEU A 56 3.78 -7.05 25.34
CA LEU A 56 4.88 -6.12 25.09
C LEU A 56 4.81 -5.52 23.68
N GLU A 57 4.45 -6.33 22.68
CA GLU A 57 4.26 -5.87 21.30
C GLU A 57 3.16 -4.79 21.20
N TRP A 58 2.10 -4.92 22.00
CA TRP A 58 1.07 -3.89 22.13
C TRP A 58 1.56 -2.63 22.83
N ALA A 59 2.48 -2.77 23.79
CA ALA A 59 3.09 -1.65 24.48
C ALA A 59 4.01 -0.84 23.55
N ASP A 60 4.78 -1.51 22.69
CA ASP A 60 5.63 -0.85 21.69
C ASP A 60 4.81 -0.04 20.70
N MET A 61 3.70 -0.61 20.19
CA MET A 61 2.74 0.16 19.38
C MET A 61 2.22 1.40 20.12
N GLN A 62 1.94 1.27 21.42
CA GLN A 62 1.40 2.37 22.21
C GLN A 62 2.42 3.50 22.41
N PHE A 63 3.67 3.15 22.71
CA PHE A 63 4.77 4.08 22.87
C PHE A 63 5.06 4.85 21.58
N LEU A 64 5.13 4.15 20.45
CA LEU A 64 5.40 4.76 19.14
C LEU A 64 4.26 5.67 18.69
N LEU A 65 3.01 5.31 18.94
CA LEU A 65 1.86 6.17 18.64
C LEU A 65 1.88 7.46 19.47
N TRP A 66 2.17 7.36 20.77
CA TRP A 66 2.30 8.54 21.63
C TRP A 66 3.46 9.45 21.21
N ASP A 67 4.60 8.86 20.84
CA ASP A 67 5.78 9.59 20.39
C ASP A 67 5.51 10.33 19.08
N ALA A 68 4.88 9.66 18.11
CA ALA A 68 4.46 10.27 16.87
C ALA A 68 3.48 11.44 17.10
N GLN A 69 2.46 11.25 17.95
CA GLN A 69 1.47 12.28 18.24
C GLN A 69 2.10 13.52 18.89
N ARG A 70 2.93 13.33 19.93
CA ARG A 70 3.56 14.46 20.62
C ARG A 70 4.53 15.21 19.70
N ARG A 71 5.32 14.51 18.88
CA ARG A 71 6.29 15.10 17.94
C ARG A 71 5.58 15.81 16.79
N ALA A 72 4.35 15.42 16.45
CA ALA A 72 3.47 16.13 15.52
C ALA A 72 2.73 17.33 16.16
N GLY A 73 2.88 17.57 17.47
CA GLY A 73 2.15 18.61 18.19
C GLY A 73 0.64 18.34 18.32
N ILE A 74 0.22 17.09 18.17
CA ILE A 74 -1.20 16.69 18.27
C ILE A 74 -1.56 16.55 19.74
N THR A 75 -2.47 17.41 20.20
CA THR A 75 -2.99 17.36 21.58
C THR A 75 -4.03 16.26 21.76
N ASP A 76 -4.20 15.79 22.99
CA ASP A 76 -5.23 14.82 23.35
C ASP A 76 -6.65 15.29 22.96
N LYS A 77 -6.91 16.60 23.05
CA LYS A 77 -8.18 17.20 22.61
C LYS A 77 -8.36 17.09 21.09
N GLN A 78 -7.32 17.37 20.31
CA GLN A 78 -7.38 17.30 18.85
C GLN A 78 -7.58 15.86 18.36
N ILE A 79 -6.83 14.90 18.91
CA ILE A 79 -6.99 13.50 18.49
C ILE A 79 -8.36 12.95 18.92
N THR A 80 -8.86 13.32 20.11
CA THR A 80 -10.19 12.89 20.57
C THR A 80 -11.28 13.38 19.62
N LEU A 81 -11.26 14.66 19.23
CA LEU A 81 -12.21 15.21 18.27
C LEU A 81 -12.09 14.51 16.90
N ALA A 82 -10.87 14.30 16.40
CA ALA A 82 -10.64 13.60 15.15
C ALA A 82 -11.14 12.14 15.19
N MET A 83 -11.02 11.46 16.34
CA MET A 83 -11.56 10.11 16.54
C MET A 83 -13.09 10.11 16.49
N GLU A 84 -13.77 11.07 17.10
CA GLU A 84 -15.23 11.21 17.05
C GLU A 84 -15.72 11.44 15.61
N GLU A 85 -15.11 12.39 14.90
CA GLU A 85 -15.43 12.69 13.50
C GLU A 85 -15.18 11.48 12.60
N LYS A 86 -14.04 10.81 12.76
CA LYS A 86 -13.68 9.64 11.96
C LYS A 86 -14.59 8.46 12.23
N LEU A 87 -15.00 8.24 13.48
CA LEU A 87 -15.95 7.20 13.85
C LEU A 87 -17.32 7.45 13.22
N ALA A 88 -17.80 8.69 13.20
CA ALA A 88 -19.04 9.06 12.55
C ALA A 88 -19.00 8.81 11.03
N VAL A 89 -17.87 9.08 10.37
CA VAL A 89 -17.65 8.73 8.95
C VAL A 89 -17.66 7.21 8.75
N ASN A 90 -16.94 6.45 9.59
CA ASN A 90 -16.84 5.00 9.44
C ASN A 90 -18.18 4.27 9.63
N LYS A 91 -19.05 4.75 10.53
CA LYS A 91 -20.40 4.21 10.75
C LYS A 91 -21.35 4.38 9.56
N LYS A 92 -21.07 5.33 8.66
CA LYS A 92 -21.88 5.60 7.47
C LYS A 92 -21.39 4.84 6.22
N ARG A 93 -20.28 4.11 6.32
CA ARG A 93 -19.70 3.37 5.19
C ARG A 93 -20.29 1.98 5.09
N GLU A 94 -20.25 1.43 3.88
CA GLU A 94 -20.49 0.03 3.62
C GLU A 94 -19.20 -0.78 3.78
N TRP A 95 -19.33 -1.96 4.37
CA TRP A 95 -18.23 -2.84 4.71
C TRP A 95 -18.48 -4.24 4.17
N PRO A 96 -17.45 -4.94 3.67
CA PRO A 96 -17.57 -6.33 3.24
C PRO A 96 -17.75 -7.28 4.43
N GLU A 97 -18.20 -8.50 4.13
CA GLU A 97 -18.42 -9.55 5.12
C GLU A 97 -17.20 -9.85 6.01
N PRO A 98 -17.43 -10.16 7.30
CA PRO A 98 -16.42 -10.66 8.22
C PRO A 98 -15.52 -11.80 7.71
N LYS A 99 -14.21 -11.56 7.61
CA LYS A 99 -13.12 -12.54 7.45
C LYS A 99 -12.07 -12.35 8.54
N ASP A 100 -11.74 -13.42 9.24
CA ASP A 100 -10.74 -13.39 10.30
C ASP A 100 -9.32 -13.25 9.72
N GLY A 101 -8.42 -12.61 10.46
CA GLY A 101 -7.01 -12.39 10.06
C GLY A 101 -6.76 -11.36 8.94
N GLU A 102 -7.80 -10.93 8.21
CA GLU A 102 -7.64 -10.05 7.04
C GLU A 102 -8.07 -8.59 7.29
N PRO A 103 -7.32 -7.59 6.77
CA PRO A 103 -7.74 -6.19 6.80
C PRO A 103 -9.07 -5.95 6.08
N ARG A 104 -9.92 -5.10 6.66
CA ARG A 104 -11.18 -4.66 6.03
C ARG A 104 -11.05 -3.30 5.42
N LEU A 105 -11.31 -3.21 4.13
CA LEU A 105 -11.43 -1.95 3.41
C LEU A 105 -12.91 -1.64 3.16
N HIS A 106 -13.28 -0.37 3.29
CA HIS A 106 -14.62 0.09 2.97
C HIS A 106 -14.88 0.00 1.47
N ILE A 107 -16.13 -0.28 1.11
CA ILE A 107 -16.55 -0.28 -0.30
C ILE A 107 -16.57 1.17 -0.76
N LYS A 108 -15.81 1.49 -1.82
CA LYS A 108 -15.90 2.77 -2.51
C LYS A 108 -16.99 2.62 -3.57
N GLU A 109 -18.07 3.40 -3.47
CA GLU A 109 -18.99 3.53 -4.60
C GLU A 109 -18.19 4.02 -5.81
N GLN A 110 -18.19 3.24 -6.89
CA GLN A 110 -17.68 3.75 -8.15
C GLN A 110 -18.59 4.91 -8.56
N PRO A 111 -18.02 6.08 -8.93
CA PRO A 111 -18.85 7.16 -9.45
C PRO A 111 -19.68 6.59 -10.61
N ALA A 112 -20.99 6.87 -10.60
CA ALA A 112 -21.88 6.47 -11.67
C ALA A 112 -21.24 6.86 -13.02
N PRO A 113 -21.27 5.98 -14.03
CA PRO A 113 -20.63 6.28 -15.30
C PRO A 113 -21.13 7.63 -15.82
N VAL A 114 -20.20 8.57 -16.03
CA VAL A 114 -20.51 9.93 -16.52
C VAL A 114 -20.98 9.92 -17.99
N VAL A 115 -21.27 8.75 -18.54
CA VAL A 115 -21.70 8.57 -19.93
C VAL A 115 -23.22 8.45 -19.99
N PRO A 116 -23.92 9.40 -20.61
CA PRO A 116 -25.38 9.35 -20.80
C PRO A 116 -25.85 8.01 -21.38
N GLU A 117 -27.03 7.53 -20.96
CA GLU A 117 -27.64 6.32 -21.51
C GLU A 117 -28.05 6.51 -22.97
N GLU A 118 -28.58 7.68 -23.29
CA GLU A 118 -28.99 8.05 -24.64
C GLU A 118 -27.97 8.97 -25.32
N MET A 119 -27.90 8.88 -26.65
CA MET A 119 -27.07 9.79 -27.43
C MET A 119 -27.59 11.22 -27.28
N PRO A 120 -26.74 12.19 -26.87
CA PRO A 120 -27.14 13.59 -26.81
C PRO A 120 -27.68 14.11 -28.15
N LYS A 121 -28.76 14.90 -28.08
CA LYS A 121 -29.36 15.51 -29.28
C LYS A 121 -28.34 16.35 -30.02
N GLY A 122 -28.21 16.12 -31.32
CA GLY A 122 -27.27 16.82 -32.20
C GLY A 122 -25.92 16.11 -32.40
N LEU A 123 -25.54 15.19 -31.51
CA LEU A 123 -24.27 14.47 -31.62
C LEU A 123 -24.23 13.54 -32.85
N ALA A 124 -25.36 12.92 -33.21
CA ALA A 124 -25.46 12.08 -34.40
C ALA A 124 -25.04 12.83 -35.68
N GLY A 125 -25.44 14.10 -35.81
CA GLY A 125 -25.08 14.92 -36.96
C GLY A 125 -23.58 15.26 -37.00
N GLN A 126 -22.97 15.48 -35.83
CA GLN A 126 -21.54 15.74 -35.71
C GLN A 126 -20.72 14.49 -36.06
N ILE A 127 -21.11 13.31 -35.57
CA ILE A 127 -20.44 12.04 -35.88
C ILE A 127 -20.51 11.76 -37.39
N VAL A 128 -21.68 11.92 -38.01
CA VAL A 128 -21.86 11.72 -39.46
C VAL A 128 -21.04 12.73 -40.27
N SER A 129 -20.98 13.99 -39.83
CA SER A 129 -20.21 15.04 -40.50
C SER A 129 -18.69 14.83 -40.48
N LEU A 130 -18.17 14.06 -39.53
CA LEU A 130 -16.75 13.72 -39.43
C LEU A 130 -16.35 12.55 -40.33
N LEU A 131 -17.32 11.76 -40.80
CA LEU A 131 -17.09 10.67 -41.73
C LEU A 131 -17.10 11.26 -43.15
N ALA A 132 -15.92 11.34 -43.76
CA ALA A 132 -15.70 11.96 -45.08
C ALA A 132 -16.53 11.37 -46.25
N HIS A 133 -17.25 10.26 -46.01
CA HIS A 133 -18.21 9.69 -46.93
C HIS A 133 -19.60 9.80 -46.32
N ASN A 134 -20.36 10.75 -46.85
CA ASN A 134 -21.68 11.19 -46.42
C ASN A 134 -22.76 10.09 -46.58
N ILE A 135 -22.68 9.03 -45.80
CA ILE A 135 -23.82 8.12 -45.61
C ILE A 135 -24.53 8.67 -44.39
N GLY A 136 -25.65 9.38 -44.61
CA GLY A 136 -26.53 9.96 -43.58
C GLY A 136 -27.24 8.90 -42.72
N ASP A 137 -26.52 7.84 -42.36
CA ASP A 137 -27.04 6.70 -41.65
C ASP A 137 -26.96 6.95 -40.14
N LYS A 138 -28.07 7.40 -39.59
CA LYS A 138 -28.25 7.58 -38.15
C LYS A 138 -28.04 6.27 -37.38
N PHE A 139 -28.20 5.09 -38.01
CA PHE A 139 -27.85 3.81 -37.38
C PHE A 139 -26.34 3.65 -37.19
N LEU A 140 -25.51 4.15 -38.10
CA LEU A 140 -24.06 4.09 -37.97
C LEU A 140 -23.59 4.98 -36.81
N ALA A 141 -24.14 6.19 -36.70
CA ALA A 141 -23.86 7.08 -35.56
C ALA A 141 -24.26 6.44 -34.22
N GLN A 142 -25.40 5.75 -34.16
CA GLN A 142 -25.83 5.02 -32.97
C GLN A 142 -24.91 3.85 -32.62
N LYS A 143 -24.42 3.10 -33.62
CA LYS A 143 -23.44 2.03 -33.40
C LYS A 143 -22.12 2.56 -32.87
N ILE A 144 -21.62 3.68 -33.42
CA ILE A 144 -20.40 4.34 -32.95
C ILE A 144 -20.59 4.85 -31.51
N TRP A 145 -21.70 5.52 -31.22
CA TRP A 145 -22.03 5.95 -29.86
C TRP A 145 -22.06 4.78 -28.88
N ASN A 146 -22.76 3.69 -29.22
CA ASN A 146 -22.85 2.52 -28.36
C ASN A 146 -21.50 1.83 -28.16
N ALA A 147 -20.66 1.75 -29.20
CA ALA A 147 -19.32 1.19 -29.12
C ALA A 147 -18.41 2.03 -28.20
N CYS A 148 -18.40 3.36 -28.38
CA CYS A 148 -17.66 4.27 -27.53
C CYS A 148 -18.17 4.26 -26.08
N ARG A 149 -19.49 4.28 -25.89
CA ARG A 149 -20.12 4.19 -24.57
C ARG A 149 -19.75 2.88 -23.88
N ASN A 150 -19.81 1.75 -24.59
CA ASN A 150 -19.43 0.45 -24.03
C ASN A 150 -17.94 0.40 -23.68
N ALA A 151 -17.06 0.96 -24.51
CA ALA A 151 -15.63 1.06 -24.20
C ALA A 151 -15.37 1.94 -22.98
N MET A 152 -16.07 3.08 -22.84
CA MET A 152 -15.98 3.96 -21.67
C MET A 152 -16.55 3.31 -20.40
N LEU A 153 -17.61 2.50 -20.52
CA LEU A 153 -18.17 1.72 -19.42
C LEU A 153 -17.25 0.58 -18.98
N GLN A 154 -16.63 -0.11 -19.94
CA GLN A 154 -15.65 -1.16 -19.68
C GLN A 154 -14.36 -0.61 -19.07
N ALA A 155 -13.91 0.59 -19.47
CA ALA A 155 -12.78 1.27 -18.84
C ALA A 155 -13.06 1.66 -17.37
N ASN A 156 -14.33 1.88 -17.00
CA ASN A 156 -14.74 2.16 -15.62
C ASN A 156 -15.04 0.89 -14.80
N GLN A 157 -15.31 -0.25 -15.43
CA GLN A 157 -15.36 -1.55 -14.76
C GLN A 157 -13.94 -2.05 -14.54
N ARG A 158 -13.32 -1.57 -13.47
CA ARG A 158 -12.06 -2.11 -12.97
C ARG A 158 -12.22 -3.62 -12.69
N ASP A 159 -11.37 -4.42 -13.30
CA ASP A 159 -11.21 -5.83 -12.97
C ASP A 159 -10.67 -5.95 -11.55
N LEU A 160 -11.55 -6.38 -10.62
CA LEU A 160 -11.23 -6.56 -9.20
C LEU A 160 -10.35 -7.80 -8.94
N SER A 161 -9.96 -8.54 -9.99
CA SER A 161 -9.00 -9.65 -9.89
C SER A 161 -7.54 -9.21 -9.97
N GLN A 162 -7.25 -7.93 -10.24
CA GLN A 162 -5.90 -7.38 -10.16
C GLN A 162 -5.56 -6.91 -8.72
N PRO A 163 -4.41 -7.30 -8.14
CA PRO A 163 -3.91 -6.68 -6.90
C PRO A 163 -3.21 -5.36 -7.26
N VAL A 164 -3.16 -4.27 -6.48
CA VAL A 164 -3.74 -3.81 -5.21
C VAL A 164 -3.67 -2.25 -5.25
N ASP A 165 -4.57 -1.61 -4.50
CA ASP A 165 -4.46 -0.29 -3.84
C ASP A 165 -3.39 0.74 -4.32
N PRO A 166 -3.77 1.99 -4.64
CA PRO A 166 -2.83 3.11 -4.89
C PRO A 166 -1.68 3.24 -3.88
N GLN A 167 -1.85 2.75 -2.64
CA GLN A 167 -0.82 2.73 -1.61
C GLN A 167 0.36 1.79 -1.91
N VAL A 168 0.15 0.67 -2.61
CA VAL A 168 1.25 -0.24 -2.99
C VAL A 168 2.09 0.38 -4.10
N ALA A 169 1.45 0.98 -5.11
CA ALA A 169 2.16 1.70 -6.16
C ALA A 169 2.95 2.91 -5.62
N GLU A 170 2.42 3.61 -4.61
CA GLU A 170 3.14 4.70 -3.94
C GLU A 170 4.31 4.19 -3.09
N TYR A 171 4.13 3.08 -2.38
CA TYR A 171 5.19 2.40 -1.62
C TYR A 171 6.33 1.92 -2.54
N GLU A 172 6.01 1.26 -3.66
CA GLU A 172 6.98 0.83 -4.67
C GLU A 172 7.78 2.01 -5.23
N LYS A 173 7.10 3.13 -5.48
CA LYS A 173 7.74 4.36 -5.97
C LYS A 173 8.70 4.96 -4.94
N ILE A 174 8.33 4.95 -3.66
CA ILE A 174 9.18 5.40 -2.56
C ILE A 174 10.41 4.48 -2.40
N MET A 175 10.20 3.17 -2.47
CA MET A 175 11.28 2.18 -2.37
C MET A 175 12.29 2.32 -3.50
N LEU A 176 11.82 2.48 -4.74
CA LEU A 176 12.68 2.74 -5.90
C LEU A 176 13.48 4.04 -5.76
N GLN A 177 12.87 5.12 -5.28
CA GLN A 177 13.59 6.38 -5.02
C GLN A 177 14.66 6.26 -3.92
N ALA A 178 14.44 5.37 -2.95
CA ALA A 178 15.38 5.08 -1.88
C ALA A 178 16.41 3.99 -2.25
N GLY A 179 16.40 3.48 -3.49
CA GLY A 179 17.36 2.48 -3.97
C GLY A 179 17.05 1.03 -3.56
N TRP A 180 15.83 0.76 -3.06
CA TRP A 180 15.36 -0.58 -2.71
C TRP A 180 14.68 -1.24 -3.91
N VAL A 181 14.91 -2.54 -4.09
CA VAL A 181 14.32 -3.35 -5.17
C VAL A 181 13.51 -4.48 -4.54
N MET A 182 12.30 -4.70 -5.02
CA MET A 182 11.46 -5.82 -4.60
C MET A 182 12.00 -7.13 -5.16
N VAL A 183 12.22 -8.11 -4.28
CA VAL A 183 12.61 -9.47 -4.64
C VAL A 183 11.76 -10.47 -3.89
N PRO A 184 11.52 -11.66 -4.44
CA PRO A 184 10.89 -12.75 -3.72
C PRO A 184 11.60 -13.04 -2.38
N VAL A 185 10.82 -13.36 -1.34
CA VAL A 185 11.36 -13.75 -0.02
C VAL A 185 12.22 -15.01 -0.15
N GLU A 186 11.77 -15.96 -0.97
CA GLU A 186 12.52 -17.14 -1.37
C GLU A 186 13.03 -16.98 -2.82
N PRO A 187 14.33 -17.17 -3.10
CA PRO A 187 14.87 -17.04 -4.46
C PRO A 187 14.16 -17.98 -5.45
N THR A 188 13.88 -17.49 -6.67
CA THR A 188 13.35 -18.35 -7.74
C THR A 188 14.45 -19.23 -8.32
N ASP A 189 14.06 -20.27 -9.06
CA ASP A 189 15.00 -21.16 -9.74
C ASP A 189 15.95 -20.37 -10.67
N GLU A 190 15.45 -19.35 -11.38
CA GLU A 190 16.27 -18.50 -12.24
C GLU A 190 17.27 -17.66 -11.44
N MET A 191 16.89 -17.19 -10.25
CA MET A 191 17.81 -16.46 -9.36
C MET A 191 18.90 -17.40 -8.83
N ILE A 192 18.54 -18.64 -8.48
CA ILE A 192 19.49 -19.66 -8.02
C ILE A 192 20.46 -20.03 -9.13
N VAL A 193 19.97 -20.25 -10.36
CA VAL A 193 20.82 -20.51 -11.53
C VAL A 193 21.77 -19.34 -11.78
N ALA A 194 21.28 -18.10 -11.71
CA ALA A 194 22.13 -16.92 -11.90
C ALA A 194 23.22 -16.77 -10.83
N ALA A 195 22.95 -17.19 -9.58
CA ALA A 195 23.97 -17.28 -8.55
C ALA A 195 25.03 -18.33 -8.89
N MET A 196 24.60 -19.52 -9.33
CA MET A 196 25.51 -20.62 -9.67
C MET A 196 26.40 -20.33 -10.88
N ASP A 197 25.89 -19.56 -11.85
CA ASP A 197 26.61 -19.20 -13.07
C ASP A 197 27.41 -17.89 -12.94
N SER A 198 27.49 -17.31 -11.73
CA SER A 198 28.20 -16.04 -11.52
C SER A 198 29.73 -16.24 -11.47
N ASP A 199 30.48 -15.26 -11.97
CA ASP A 199 31.94 -15.22 -11.81
C ASP A 199 32.30 -14.73 -10.39
N ASP A 200 32.00 -15.55 -9.39
CA ASP A 200 32.10 -15.21 -7.98
C ASP A 200 33.30 -15.84 -7.27
N VAL A 201 34.03 -16.77 -7.89
CA VAL A 201 35.20 -17.41 -7.28
C VAL A 201 36.49 -16.95 -7.93
N THR A 202 37.45 -16.52 -7.10
CA THR A 202 38.83 -16.26 -7.54
C THR A 202 39.80 -17.11 -6.75
N TYR A 203 40.87 -17.55 -7.39
CA TYR A 203 41.91 -18.37 -6.78
C TYR A 203 43.12 -17.53 -6.41
N ASN A 204 43.78 -17.86 -5.30
CA ASN A 204 45.01 -17.18 -4.93
C ASN A 204 46.15 -17.61 -5.86
N GLU A 205 46.87 -16.65 -6.46
CA GLU A 205 47.95 -16.93 -7.41
C GLU A 205 49.17 -17.62 -6.76
N SER A 206 49.32 -17.53 -5.44
CA SER A 206 50.45 -18.06 -4.68
C SER A 206 50.12 -19.33 -3.88
N ASP A 207 48.84 -19.67 -3.72
CA ASP A 207 48.38 -20.83 -2.94
C ASP A 207 47.09 -21.41 -3.56
N ASP A 208 47.22 -22.54 -4.26
CA ASP A 208 46.14 -23.19 -4.99
C ASP A 208 45.11 -23.89 -4.08
N THR A 209 45.35 -23.90 -2.77
CA THR A 209 44.40 -24.40 -1.77
C THR A 209 43.43 -23.31 -1.26
N VAL A 210 43.67 -22.05 -1.62
CA VAL A 210 42.89 -20.89 -1.16
C VAL A 210 42.08 -20.29 -2.31
N PHE A 211 40.78 -20.17 -2.09
CA PHE A 211 39.87 -19.46 -2.99
C PHE A 211 39.04 -18.43 -2.22
N TYR A 212 38.63 -17.37 -2.91
CA TYR A 212 37.79 -16.30 -2.39
C TYR A 212 36.46 -16.32 -3.11
N VAL A 213 35.37 -16.29 -2.33
CA VAL A 213 34.01 -16.17 -2.83
C VAL A 213 33.54 -14.72 -2.71
N HIS A 214 33.17 -14.14 -3.83
CA HIS A 214 32.70 -12.77 -3.97
C HIS A 214 31.18 -12.73 -3.83
N HIS A 215 30.69 -12.87 -2.60
CA HIS A 215 29.24 -12.89 -2.30
C HIS A 215 28.45 -11.70 -2.88
N ARG A 216 29.12 -10.57 -3.11
CA ARG A 216 28.52 -9.40 -3.74
C ARG A 216 28.17 -9.65 -5.21
N GLU A 217 29.01 -10.37 -5.95
CA GLU A 217 28.76 -10.67 -7.36
C GLU A 217 27.65 -11.72 -7.50
N ILE A 218 27.62 -12.72 -6.61
CA ILE A 218 26.48 -13.65 -6.48
C ILE A 218 25.17 -12.88 -6.27
N TYR A 219 25.15 -11.98 -5.27
CA TYR A 219 23.96 -11.21 -4.95
C TYR A 219 23.51 -10.31 -6.10
N LYS A 220 24.45 -9.66 -6.81
CA LYS A 220 24.13 -8.86 -8.01
C LYS A 220 23.52 -9.72 -9.12
N ALA A 221 24.04 -10.93 -9.34
CA ALA A 221 23.51 -11.85 -10.35
C ALA A 221 22.08 -12.28 -10.00
N MET A 222 21.83 -12.64 -8.73
CA MET A 222 20.48 -12.95 -8.25
C MET A 222 19.51 -11.77 -8.42
N LEU A 223 19.93 -10.55 -8.07
CA LEU A 223 19.10 -9.35 -8.24
C LEU A 223 18.79 -9.06 -9.71
N ALA A 224 19.73 -9.31 -10.62
CA ALA A 224 19.52 -9.10 -12.05
C ALA A 224 18.51 -10.10 -12.64
N ALA A 225 18.49 -11.32 -12.11
CA ALA A 225 17.57 -12.40 -12.48
C ALA A 225 16.22 -12.35 -11.74
N ALA A 226 16.09 -11.48 -10.73
CA ALA A 226 14.85 -11.38 -9.96
C ALA A 226 13.67 -11.00 -10.87
N PRO A 227 12.47 -11.59 -10.66
CA PRO A 227 11.28 -11.29 -11.44
C PRO A 227 10.98 -9.79 -11.42
N LYS A 228 10.86 -9.19 -12.60
CA LYS A 228 10.46 -7.78 -12.74
C LYS A 228 8.94 -7.73 -12.88
N PRO A 229 8.26 -6.77 -12.24
CA PRO A 229 6.83 -6.57 -12.46
C PRO A 229 6.59 -6.34 -13.96
N GLU A 230 5.65 -7.07 -14.55
CA GLU A 230 5.30 -6.91 -15.95
C GLU A 230 4.90 -5.46 -16.20
N ALA A 231 5.59 -4.80 -17.14
CA ALA A 231 5.15 -3.50 -17.60
C ALA A 231 3.76 -3.70 -18.21
N GLY A 232 2.72 -3.21 -17.52
CA GLY A 232 1.34 -3.24 -18.01
C GLY A 232 1.29 -2.73 -19.46
N PRO A 233 0.36 -3.26 -20.28
CA PRO A 233 0.40 -3.12 -21.73
C PRO A 233 0.58 -1.66 -22.13
N CYS A 234 1.70 -1.38 -22.80
CA CYS A 234 1.96 -0.12 -23.46
C CYS A 234 0.94 0.03 -24.59
N THR A 235 -0.13 0.77 -24.33
CA THR A 235 -1.09 1.17 -25.36
C THR A 235 -0.39 2.13 -26.31
N LYS A 236 0.02 1.58 -27.47
CA LYS A 236 0.41 2.36 -28.65
C LYS A 236 -0.79 3.04 -29.29
#